data_AF-A0A963K0Z0-F1
#
_entry.id   AF-A0A963K0Z0-F1
#
_cell.length_a   1.000
_cell.length_b   1.000
_cell.length_c   1.000
_cell.angle_alpha   90.00
_cell.angle_beta   90.00
_cell.angle_gamma   90.00
#
_symmetry.space_group_name_H-M   'P 1'
#
loop_
_entity.id
_entity.type
_entity.pdbx_description
1 polymer ?
#
loop_
_entity_poly.entity_id
_entity_poly.type
_entity_poly.pdbx_seq_one_letter_code
_entity_poly.pdbx_strand_id
1 'polypeptide(L)'
;AYEPIWAIGTGKIPTLEQITEVHDFIREKLVARFGDEGDRIRVLYGGSVKPSNAAEIFAVANVDGALVGGASLKAEDFSPIISALEAAKG
;
A
#
# COMPACT_ATOMS: atom_id res chain seq x y z
N ALA A 1 0.10 -1.72 -8.79
CA ALA A 1 -0.43 -1.63 -7.41
C ALA A 1 -1.13 -2.95 -7.12
N TYR A 2 -1.08 -3.43 -5.88
CA TYR A 2 -1.90 -4.55 -5.43
C TYR A 2 -3.28 -4.04 -5.00
N GLU A 3 -4.33 -4.50 -5.68
CA GLU A 3 -5.71 -4.13 -5.36
C GLU A 3 -6.48 -5.36 -4.84
N PRO A 4 -6.82 -5.41 -3.54
CA PRO A 4 -7.64 -6.47 -2.96
C PRO A 4 -9.10 -6.32 -3.39
N ILE A 5 -9.44 -6.68 -4.64
CA ILE A 5 -10.78 -6.50 -5.24
C ILE A 5 -11.87 -7.14 -4.37
N TRP A 6 -11.58 -8.25 -3.69
CA TRP A 6 -12.49 -8.93 -2.77
C TRP A 6 -12.91 -8.06 -1.56
N ALA A 7 -12.16 -7.02 -1.23
CA ALA A 7 -12.44 -6.08 -0.14
C ALA A 7 -13.06 -4.75 -0.62
N ILE A 8 -12.96 -4.42 -1.91
CA ILE A 8 -13.43 -3.13 -2.44
C ILE A 8 -14.97 -3.10 -2.46
N GLY A 9 -15.56 -2.11 -1.80
CA GLY A 9 -17.02 -1.92 -1.77
C GLY A 9 -17.79 -2.92 -0.89
N THR A 10 -17.11 -3.86 -0.24
CA THR A 10 -17.76 -4.92 0.59
C THR A 10 -17.79 -4.58 2.08
N GLY A 11 -17.17 -3.48 2.48
CA GLY A 11 -16.98 -3.11 3.90
C GLY A 11 -15.92 -3.94 4.62
N LYS A 12 -15.32 -4.94 3.97
CA LYS A 12 -14.18 -5.69 4.48
C LYS A 12 -12.92 -4.86 4.30
N ILE A 13 -12.03 -4.91 5.30
CA ILE A 13 -10.73 -4.25 5.27
C ILE A 13 -9.69 -5.36 5.39
N PRO A 14 -8.74 -5.49 4.45
CA PRO A 14 -7.63 -6.41 4.61
C PRO A 14 -6.87 -6.14 5.90
N THR A 15 -6.50 -7.18 6.63
CA THR A 15 -5.63 -7.02 7.80
C THR A 15 -4.20 -6.70 7.36
N LEU A 16 -3.38 -6.19 8.27
CA LEU A 16 -1.97 -5.92 7.96
C LEU A 16 -1.24 -7.20 7.55
N GLU A 17 -1.56 -8.35 8.16
CA GLU A 17 -0.98 -9.65 7.79
C GLU A 17 -1.32 -10.04 6.35
N GLN A 18 -2.55 -9.79 5.90
CA GLN A 18 -2.96 -10.05 4.51
C GLN A 18 -2.28 -9.09 3.52
N ILE A 19 -1.99 -7.85 3.94
CA ILE A 19 -1.23 -6.91 3.13
C ILE A 19 0.22 -7.39 3.00
N THR A 20 0.86 -7.75 4.13
CA THR A 20 2.22 -8.31 4.17
C THR A 20 2.34 -9.53 3.28
N GLU A 21 1.46 -10.52 3.43
CA GLU A 21 1.50 -11.78 2.67
C GLU A 21 1.56 -11.53 1.16
N VAL A 22 0.71 -10.63 0.65
CA VAL A 22 0.64 -10.38 -0.79
C VAL A 22 1.78 -9.48 -1.26
N HIS A 23 2.19 -8.48 -0.49
CA HIS A 23 3.30 -7.60 -0.87
C HIS A 23 4.64 -8.35 -0.87
N ASP A 24 4.88 -9.24 0.11
CA ASP A 24 6.06 -10.10 0.17
C ASP A 24 6.08 -11.09 -1.01
N PHE A 25 4.93 -11.71 -1.29
CA PHE A 25 4.79 -12.58 -2.45
C PHE A 25 5.11 -11.85 -3.77
N ILE A 26 4.58 -10.63 -3.96
CA ILE A 26 4.88 -9.82 -5.15
C ILE A 26 6.37 -9.48 -5.22
N ARG A 27 6.98 -9.04 -4.10
CA ARG A 27 8.41 -8.72 -4.05
C ARG A 27 9.26 -9.93 -4.43
N GLU A 28 8.97 -11.11 -3.87
CA GLU A 28 9.66 -12.36 -4.19
C GLU A 28 9.61 -12.66 -5.70
N LYS A 29 8.45 -12.49 -6.35
CA LYS A 29 8.32 -12.71 -7.80
C LYS A 29 9.05 -11.68 -8.63
N LEU A 30 9.11 -10.43 -8.19
CA LEU A 30 9.87 -9.38 -8.87
C LEU A 30 11.37 -9.67 -8.80
N VAL A 31 11.90 -9.98 -7.61
CA VAL A 31 13.32 -10.30 -7.42
C VAL A 31 13.70 -11.58 -8.18
N ALA A 32 12.88 -12.63 -8.12
CA ALA A 32 13.14 -13.87 -8.85
C ALA A 32 13.20 -13.67 -10.38
N ARG A 33 12.46 -12.69 -10.92
CA ARG A 33 12.40 -12.41 -12.36
C ARG A 33 13.44 -11.40 -12.82
N PHE A 34 13.75 -10.40 -12.00
CA PHE A 34 14.52 -9.21 -12.40
C PHE A 34 15.81 -9.01 -11.59
N GLY A 35 16.12 -9.88 -10.62
CA GLY A 35 17.26 -9.73 -9.72
C GLY A 35 17.14 -8.46 -8.88
N ASP A 36 18.26 -7.75 -8.68
CA ASP A 36 18.35 -6.53 -7.87
C ASP A 36 17.39 -5.41 -8.35
N GLU A 37 17.08 -5.36 -9.65
CA GLU A 37 16.10 -4.40 -10.17
C GLU A 37 14.68 -4.69 -9.66
N GLY A 38 14.41 -5.95 -9.27
CA GLY A 38 13.18 -6.35 -8.62
C GLY A 38 12.93 -5.64 -7.29
N ASP A 39 13.97 -5.31 -6.52
CA ASP A 39 13.86 -4.58 -5.25
C ASP A 39 13.52 -3.10 -5.45
N ARG A 40 13.84 -2.54 -6.63
CA ARG A 40 13.65 -1.12 -6.94
C ARG A 40 12.26 -0.80 -7.48
N ILE A 41 11.51 -1.81 -7.92
CA ILE A 41 10.16 -1.65 -8.42
C ILE A 41 9.22 -1.35 -7.24
N ARG A 42 8.52 -0.21 -7.30
CA ARG A 42 7.57 0.19 -6.26
C ARG A 42 6.31 -0.68 -6.31
N VAL A 43 5.97 -1.31 -5.19
CA VAL A 43 4.73 -2.06 -4.98
C VAL A 43 3.79 -1.21 -4.14
N LEU A 44 2.85 -0.54 -4.80
CA LEU A 44 1.83 0.29 -4.14
C LEU A 44 0.66 -0.55 -3.65
N TYR A 45 0.12 -0.22 -2.47
CA TYR A 45 -1.14 -0.77 -1.98
C TYR A 45 -2.34 0.03 -2.54
N GLY A 46 -3.30 -0.65 -3.16
CA GLY A 46 -4.47 -0.05 -3.81
C GLY A 46 -5.80 -0.37 -3.12
N GLY A 47 -5.77 -0.87 -1.88
CA GLY A 47 -6.98 -1.05 -1.08
C GLY A 47 -7.50 0.25 -0.47
N SER A 48 -8.38 0.14 0.52
CA SER A 48 -8.98 1.28 1.21
C SER A 48 -7.98 1.99 2.14
N VAL A 49 -7.29 3.01 1.60
CA VAL A 49 -6.39 3.89 2.35
C VAL A 49 -7.13 5.16 2.78
N LYS A 50 -7.00 5.51 4.05
CA LYS A 50 -7.58 6.67 4.72
C LYS A 50 -6.54 7.31 5.65
N PRO A 51 -6.71 8.57 6.05
CA PRO A 51 -5.86 9.18 7.09
C PRO A 51 -5.67 8.31 8.33
N SER A 52 -6.74 7.64 8.77
CA SER A 52 -6.75 6.85 10.01
C SER A 52 -5.99 5.53 9.96
N ASN A 53 -5.62 5.02 8.79
CA ASN A 53 -4.91 3.73 8.65
C ASN A 53 -3.63 3.81 7.82
N ALA A 54 -3.34 4.95 7.18
CA ALA A 54 -2.20 5.11 6.29
C ALA A 54 -0.86 4.81 6.97
N ALA A 55 -0.66 5.29 8.20
CA ALA A 55 0.59 5.08 8.94
C ALA A 55 0.87 3.59 9.19
N GLU A 56 -0.13 2.82 9.61
CA GLU A 56 0.01 1.38 9.84
C GLU A 56 0.28 0.63 8.53
N ILE A 57 -0.41 1.00 7.45
CA ILE A 57 -0.22 0.39 6.12
C ILE A 57 1.19 0.67 5.59
N PHE A 58 1.71 1.90 5.74
CA PHE A 58 3.05 2.26 5.26
C PHE A 58 4.19 1.71 6.13
N ALA A 59 3.89 1.25 7.35
CA ALA A 59 4.83 0.52 8.18
C ALA A 59 5.03 -0.94 7.73
N VAL A 60 4.14 -1.48 6.89
CA VAL A 60 4.27 -2.83 6.35
C VAL A 60 5.44 -2.89 5.37
N ALA A 61 6.31 -3.89 5.55
CA ALA A 61 7.42 -4.15 4.63
C ALA A 61 6.90 -4.34 3.20
N ASN A 62 7.69 -3.91 2.20
CA ASN A 62 7.32 -3.98 0.78
C ASN A 62 6.06 -3.18 0.37
N VAL A 63 5.43 -2.42 1.27
CA VAL A 63 4.48 -1.36 0.89
C VAL A 63 5.29 -0.09 0.60
N ASP A 64 5.33 0.29 -0.67
CA ASP A 64 6.14 1.42 -1.14
C ASP A 64 5.32 2.71 -1.34
N GLY A 65 4.03 2.66 -1.00
CA GLY A 65 3.09 3.76 -1.13
C GLY A 65 1.68 3.27 -1.40
N ALA A 66 0.80 4.17 -1.82
CA ALA A 66 -0.60 3.86 -2.07
C ALA A 66 -1.10 4.37 -3.43
N LEU A 67 -2.05 3.63 -4.01
CA LEU A 67 -2.94 4.10 -5.06
C LEU A 67 -4.29 4.43 -4.39
N VAL A 68 -4.53 5.71 -4.11
CA VAL A 68 -5.65 6.16 -3.27
C VAL A 68 -6.88 6.46 -4.13
N GLY A 69 -8.00 5.82 -3.80
CA GLY A 69 -9.31 6.07 -4.41
C GLY A 69 -10.03 7.28 -3.82
N GLY A 70 -11.20 7.09 -3.20
CA GLY A 70 -12.09 8.18 -2.77
C GLY A 70 -11.46 9.23 -1.85
N ALA A 71 -10.51 8.85 -0.98
CA ALA A 71 -9.80 9.79 -0.12
C ALA A 71 -8.89 10.77 -0.90
N SER A 72 -8.56 10.49 -2.16
CA SER A 72 -7.80 11.42 -3.01
C SER A 72 -8.63 12.63 -3.48
N LEU A 73 -9.97 12.56 -3.39
CA LEU A 73 -10.87 13.57 -3.95
C LEU A 73 -10.99 14.83 -3.07
N LYS A 74 -10.47 14.80 -1.84
CA LYS A 74 -10.47 15.93 -0.90
C LYS A 74 -9.09 16.11 -0.31
N ALA A 75 -8.58 17.34 -0.32
CA ALA A 75 -7.26 17.65 0.24
C ALA A 75 -7.16 17.29 1.73
N GLU A 76 -8.23 17.54 2.49
CA GLU A 76 -8.32 17.21 3.92
C GLU A 76 -8.14 15.70 4.21
N ASP A 77 -8.54 14.84 3.27
CA ASP A 77 -8.37 13.39 3.37
C ASP A 77 -7.05 12.91 2.73
N PHE A 78 -6.58 13.54 1.65
CA PHE A 78 -5.41 13.08 0.92
C PHE A 78 -4.07 13.55 1.52
N SER A 79 -3.99 14.81 1.98
CA SER A 79 -2.76 15.38 2.54
C SER A 79 -2.23 14.61 3.76
N PRO A 80 -3.06 14.14 4.71
CA PRO A 80 -2.59 13.30 5.81
C PRO A 80 -2.00 11.96 5.34
N ILE A 81 -2.53 11.38 4.25
CA ILE A 81 -2.00 10.13 3.68
C ILE A 81 -0.60 10.37 3.12
N ILE A 82 -0.38 11.48 2.41
CA ILE A 82 0.96 11.85 1.92
C ILE A 82 1.92 12.04 3.10
N SER A 83 1.50 12.79 4.12
CA SER A 83 2.31 13.05 5.31
C SER A 83 2.70 11.76 6.05
N ALA A 84 1.77 10.80 6.12
CA ALA A 84 2.04 9.49 6.70
C ALA A 84 3.09 8.70 5.90
N LEU A 85 3.08 8.79 4.57
CA LEU A 85 4.09 8.15 3.72
C LEU A 85 5.46 8.81 3.88
N GLU A 86 5.52 10.14 3.92
CA GLU A 86 6.75 10.89 4.17
C GLU A 86 7.37 10.51 5.52
N ALA A 87 6.56 10.42 6.58
CA ALA A 87 7.01 10.01 7.91
C ALA A 87 7.50 8.54 7.97
N ALA A 88 6.97 7.66 7.12
CA ALA A 88 7.35 6.25 7.09
C ALA A 88 8.61 5.97 6.26
N LYS A 89 9.00 6.89 5.36
CA LYS A 89 10.11 6.72 4.41
C LYS A 89 11.22 7.76 4.54
N GLY A 90 11.02 8.81 5.34
CA GLY A 90 12.05 9.78 5.74
C GLY A 90 12.94 9.24 6.85
#